data_AF-A0A3M7M301-F1
#
_entry.id   AF-A0A3M7M301-F1
#
_cell.length_a   1.000
_cell.length_b   1.000
_cell.length_c   1.000
_cell.angle_alpha   90.00
_cell.angle_beta   90.00
_cell.angle_gamma   90.00
#
_symmetry.space_group_name_H-M   'P 1'
#
loop_
_entity.id
_entity.type
_entity.pdbx_description
1 polymer ?
#
loop_
_entity_poly.entity_id
_entity_poly.type
_entity_poly.pdbx_seq_one_letter_code
_entity_poly.pdbx_strand_id
1 'polypeptide(L)'
;MQTPDALVSASPTLRDAEASRSPATGDMKLADTEKIPETTETTAEEEKTSAHVDENEHGNGKDDEVEDESKYLTGWKLAMLSIGLCLTTFVIALDNTIIATAIPKITTYFNSLDDVGWYGSSYLLTTTSLQPSFGRIYTYFDVKYTYLIALVIFEVGSVICAAATSSPMFIIGRAVAGAGAAALYSGGMTIIGFSVPLRKRAIYIAALSSMFGIASVVGPILGGAFTDRLR
;
A
#
# COMPACT_ATOMS: atom_id res chain seq x y z
N MET A 1 -17.96 -1.40 74.27
CA MET A 1 -19.15 -0.81 74.90
C MET A 1 -19.47 0.46 74.11
N GLN A 2 -20.65 0.49 73.49
CA GLN A 2 -21.37 1.64 72.90
C GLN A 2 -20.69 2.53 71.83
N THR A 3 -21.13 2.38 70.56
CA THR A 3 -21.46 3.46 69.60
C THR A 3 -22.76 4.17 70.06
N PRO A 4 -23.51 4.97 69.27
CA PRO A 4 -23.27 6.05 68.29
C PRO A 4 -24.14 7.30 68.67
N ASP A 5 -24.43 8.19 67.72
CA ASP A 5 -25.59 9.13 67.61
C ASP A 5 -25.13 10.59 67.37
N ALA A 6 -25.74 11.40 66.50
CA ALA A 6 -26.78 11.26 65.50
C ALA A 6 -26.95 12.63 64.81
N LEU A 7 -27.81 12.66 63.78
CA LEU A 7 -28.59 13.80 63.26
C LEU A 7 -27.94 14.67 62.18
N VAL A 8 -28.60 15.10 61.09
CA VAL A 8 -29.85 14.79 60.37
C VAL A 8 -29.96 15.90 59.32
N SER A 9 -30.26 15.56 58.07
CA SER A 9 -31.03 16.36 57.12
C SER A 9 -31.26 15.46 55.89
N ALA A 10 -32.39 14.75 55.78
CA ALA A 10 -33.67 15.22 55.23
C ALA A 10 -33.53 15.71 53.77
N SER A 11 -34.25 15.25 52.75
CA SER A 11 -35.48 14.45 52.70
C SER A 11 -35.81 14.04 51.22
N PRO A 12 -36.87 13.23 50.99
CA PRO A 12 -37.07 12.30 49.86
C PRO A 12 -38.24 12.67 48.91
N THR A 13 -38.44 11.89 47.83
CA THR A 13 -39.75 11.55 47.23
C THR A 13 -39.60 10.23 46.44
N LEU A 14 -40.05 9.09 46.96
CA LEU A 14 -41.40 8.51 46.79
C LEU A 14 -41.72 8.20 45.32
N ARG A 15 -41.62 6.94 44.89
CA ARG A 15 -42.61 5.84 45.04
C ARG A 15 -43.61 5.84 43.88
N ASP A 16 -43.94 4.60 43.50
CA ASP A 16 -45.11 4.16 42.74
C ASP A 16 -44.97 4.13 41.22
N ALA A 17 -44.58 2.94 40.71
CA ALA A 17 -45.43 2.16 39.81
C ALA A 17 -44.82 0.79 39.51
N GLU A 18 -45.09 -0.18 40.37
CA GLU A 18 -45.21 -1.58 39.95
C GLU A 18 -46.28 -1.71 38.86
N ALA A 19 -46.00 -2.45 37.78
CA ALA A 19 -47.00 -3.30 37.13
C ALA A 19 -46.36 -4.25 36.08
N SER A 20 -46.10 -5.49 36.53
CA SER A 20 -46.60 -6.72 35.90
C SER A 20 -46.28 -6.99 34.41
N ARG A 21 -45.38 -7.97 34.16
CA ARG A 21 -45.73 -9.29 33.56
C ARG A 21 -44.48 -10.11 33.18
N SER A 22 -44.41 -11.31 33.75
CA SER A 22 -43.78 -12.55 33.23
C SER A 22 -44.88 -13.64 33.38
N PRO A 23 -44.87 -14.85 32.78
CA PRO A 23 -43.79 -15.58 32.11
C PRO A 23 -44.25 -16.41 30.87
N ALA A 24 -43.48 -17.45 30.51
CA ALA A 24 -43.80 -18.63 29.68
C ALA A 24 -43.56 -18.49 28.16
N THR A 25 -43.06 -19.46 27.38
CA THR A 25 -42.50 -20.82 27.54
C THR A 25 -42.05 -21.21 26.12
N GLY A 26 -40.96 -21.97 25.92
CA GLY A 26 -40.75 -22.64 24.63
C GLY A 26 -39.32 -23.01 24.29
N ASP A 27 -38.91 -24.19 24.77
CA ASP A 27 -38.00 -25.15 24.13
C ASP A 27 -36.49 -24.85 24.04
N MET A 28 -35.80 -25.35 25.06
CA MET A 28 -34.39 -25.76 25.01
C MET A 28 -34.34 -27.30 25.00
N LYS A 29 -33.77 -27.89 23.93
CA LYS A 29 -33.26 -29.26 23.96
C LYS A 29 -31.97 -29.37 23.15
N LEU A 30 -30.98 -29.97 23.80
CA LEU A 30 -29.58 -30.17 23.43
C LEU A 30 -29.38 -31.07 22.19
N ALA A 31 -28.31 -30.85 21.43
CA ALA A 31 -27.17 -31.79 21.31
C ALA A 31 -26.15 -31.32 20.25
N ASP A 32 -24.88 -31.56 20.58
CA ASP A 32 -23.65 -31.22 19.87
C ASP A 32 -23.58 -31.58 18.38
N THR A 33 -22.90 -30.74 17.59
CA THR A 33 -21.91 -31.18 16.60
C THR A 33 -20.95 -30.02 16.31
N GLU A 34 -19.73 -30.19 16.81
CA GLU A 34 -18.51 -29.52 16.39
C GLU A 34 -18.45 -29.34 14.87
N LYS A 35 -18.43 -28.10 14.39
CA LYS A 35 -17.99 -27.76 13.03
C LYS A 35 -17.27 -26.43 13.08
N ILE A 36 -15.95 -26.52 13.01
CA ILE A 36 -15.00 -25.42 12.84
C ILE A 36 -15.48 -24.53 11.68
N PRO A 37 -15.69 -23.23 11.86
CA PRO A 37 -15.63 -22.31 10.73
C PRO A 37 -14.16 -21.91 10.54
N GLU A 38 -13.58 -22.45 9.47
CA GLU A 38 -12.55 -21.79 8.68
C GLU A 38 -12.96 -20.35 8.34
N THR A 39 -11.98 -19.57 7.88
CA THR A 39 -12.05 -18.16 7.43
C THR A 39 -12.12 -17.10 8.54
N THR A 40 -11.00 -16.92 9.24
CA THR A 40 -10.63 -15.58 9.72
C THR A 40 -9.89 -14.88 8.57
N GLU A 41 -10.68 -14.12 7.82
CA GLU A 41 -10.26 -12.95 7.08
C GLU A 41 -9.33 -12.10 7.94
N THR A 42 -8.10 -11.82 7.48
CA THR A 42 -7.34 -10.64 7.91
C THR A 42 -6.33 -10.31 6.81
N THR A 43 -6.74 -9.32 6.02
CA THR A 43 -5.88 -8.31 5.39
C THR A 43 -4.96 -8.79 4.26
N ALA A 44 -5.59 -9.20 3.16
CA ALA A 44 -5.11 -8.72 1.86
C ALA A 44 -5.41 -7.22 1.84
N GLU A 45 -4.44 -6.40 2.24
CA GLU A 45 -4.45 -4.97 1.92
C GLU A 45 -4.42 -4.89 0.39
N GLU A 46 -5.60 -4.76 -0.18
CA GLU A 46 -5.79 -4.19 -1.50
C GLU A 46 -5.00 -2.90 -1.54
N GLU A 47 -3.87 -2.90 -2.23
CA GLU A 47 -3.39 -1.70 -2.89
C GLU A 47 -4.40 -1.38 -4.00
N LYS A 48 -5.58 -0.88 -3.60
CA LYS A 48 -6.34 0.07 -4.39
C LYS A 48 -5.44 1.29 -4.55
N THR A 49 -4.48 1.18 -5.47
CA THR A 49 -3.84 2.33 -6.08
C THR A 49 -4.99 3.14 -6.65
N SER A 50 -5.36 4.18 -5.92
CA SER A 50 -6.26 5.19 -6.41
C SER A 50 -5.60 5.79 -7.64
N ALA A 51 -6.09 5.35 -8.79
CA ALA A 51 -6.29 6.28 -9.87
C ALA A 51 -7.24 7.36 -9.31
N HIS A 52 -6.68 8.42 -8.73
CA HIS A 52 -7.38 9.69 -8.64
C HIS A 52 -7.42 10.25 -10.07
N VAL A 53 -8.32 9.69 -10.86
CA VAL A 53 -8.93 10.38 -11.97
C VAL A 53 -9.90 11.35 -11.31
N ASP A 54 -9.52 12.63 -11.26
CA ASP A 54 -10.47 13.70 -11.01
C ASP A 54 -11.49 13.70 -12.17
N GLU A 55 -12.69 13.19 -11.92
CA GLU A 55 -13.87 13.41 -12.73
C GLU A 55 -14.88 14.29 -11.97
N ASN A 56 -14.88 15.58 -12.31
CA ASN A 56 -16.01 16.47 -12.59
C ASN A 56 -15.89 17.86 -11.95
N GLU A 57 -15.73 18.89 -12.78
CA GLU A 57 -16.75 19.94 -12.90
C GLU A 57 -16.88 20.45 -14.34
N HIS A 58 -18.13 20.73 -14.70
CA HIS A 58 -18.66 20.94 -16.04
C HIS A 58 -18.44 22.39 -16.50
N GLY A 59 -17.73 22.59 -17.61
CA GLY A 59 -17.62 23.86 -18.31
C GLY A 59 -17.96 23.68 -19.79
N ASN A 60 -19.22 23.91 -20.14
CA ASN A 60 -19.70 23.95 -21.53
C ASN A 60 -19.04 25.11 -22.30
N GLY A 61 -18.27 24.78 -23.33
CA GLY A 61 -17.73 25.72 -24.29
C GLY A 61 -17.14 24.96 -25.46
N LYS A 62 -17.80 25.05 -26.62
CA LYS A 62 -17.30 24.61 -27.92
C LYS A 62 -15.88 25.11 -28.12
N ASP A 63 -15.00 24.26 -28.66
CA ASP A 63 -14.22 24.55 -29.86
C ASP A 63 -13.59 23.22 -30.34
N ASP A 64 -13.93 22.85 -31.59
CA ASP A 64 -13.30 21.78 -32.34
C ASP A 64 -11.86 22.19 -32.67
N GLU A 65 -10.94 22.04 -31.72
CA GLU A 65 -9.52 22.18 -31.98
C GLU A 65 -8.93 20.82 -32.33
N VAL A 66 -8.56 20.69 -33.60
CA VAL A 66 -7.75 19.61 -34.15
C VAL A 66 -6.46 19.52 -33.32
N GLU A 67 -6.43 18.61 -32.34
CA GLU A 67 -5.22 18.30 -31.58
C GLU A 67 -4.16 17.76 -32.54
N ASP A 68 -3.12 18.57 -32.74
CA ASP A 68 -1.97 18.32 -33.59
C ASP A 68 -1.28 17.00 -33.21
N GLU A 69 -1.60 15.91 -33.93
CA GLU A 69 -1.02 14.57 -33.76
C GLU A 69 0.51 14.53 -33.99
N SER A 70 1.14 15.63 -34.42
CA SER A 70 2.56 15.68 -34.77
C SER A 70 3.54 15.81 -33.58
N LYS A 71 3.05 16.07 -32.35
CA LYS A 71 3.91 16.33 -31.18
C LYS A 71 4.22 15.10 -30.30
N TYR A 72 3.62 13.94 -30.58
CA TYR A 72 3.84 12.72 -29.80
C TYR A 72 5.04 11.90 -30.31
N LEU A 73 5.84 11.37 -29.38
CA LEU A 73 6.99 10.52 -29.69
C LEU A 73 6.54 9.28 -30.48
N THR A 74 6.99 9.16 -31.72
CA THR A 74 6.53 8.12 -32.65
C THR A 74 7.13 6.74 -32.32
N GLY A 75 6.26 5.73 -32.25
CA GLY A 75 6.52 4.30 -32.43
C GLY A 75 7.63 3.67 -31.58
N TRP A 76 8.84 3.59 -32.14
CA TRP A 76 9.94 2.79 -31.56
C TRP A 76 10.54 3.40 -30.29
N LYS A 77 10.67 4.74 -30.25
CA LYS A 77 11.17 5.44 -29.06
C LYS A 77 10.19 5.32 -27.89
N LEU A 78 8.90 5.39 -28.19
CA LEU A 78 7.84 5.18 -27.21
C LEU A 78 7.86 3.74 -26.71
N ALA A 79 7.98 2.74 -27.59
CA ALA A 79 8.07 1.34 -27.19
C ALA A 79 9.26 1.08 -26.26
N MET A 80 10.45 1.60 -26.58
CA MET A 80 11.63 1.47 -25.72
C MET A 80 11.43 2.12 -24.34
N LEU A 81 10.82 3.30 -24.31
CA LEU A 81 10.50 4.00 -23.07
C LEU A 81 9.48 3.22 -22.23
N SER A 82 8.40 2.76 -22.86
CA SER A 82 7.36 1.96 -22.21
C SER A 82 7.92 0.65 -21.65
N ILE A 83 8.79 -0.04 -22.38
CA ILE A 83 9.46 -1.24 -21.89
C ILE A 83 10.34 -0.91 -20.67
N GLY A 84 11.08 0.20 -20.69
CA GLY A 84 11.88 0.65 -19.55
C GLY A 84 11.03 0.97 -18.31
N LEU A 85 9.88 1.62 -18.50
CA LEU A 85 8.92 1.88 -17.44
C LEU A 85 8.35 0.57 -16.88
N CYS A 86 7.91 -0.36 -17.76
CA CYS A 86 7.43 -1.67 -17.34
C CYS A 86 8.48 -2.45 -16.55
N LEU A 87 9.74 -2.42 -16.99
CA LEU A 87 10.84 -3.10 -16.31
C LEU A 87 11.09 -2.50 -14.92
N THR A 88 11.08 -1.17 -14.82
CA THR A 88 11.24 -0.47 -13.55
C THR A 88 10.10 -0.81 -12.59
N THR A 89 8.86 -0.74 -13.08
CA THR A 89 7.68 -1.13 -12.31
C THR A 89 7.73 -2.60 -11.87
N PHE A 90 8.20 -3.49 -12.75
CA PHE A 90 8.40 -4.90 -12.42
C PHE A 90 9.42 -5.09 -11.31
N VAL A 91 10.55 -4.38 -11.34
CA VAL A 91 11.57 -4.43 -10.28
C VAL A 91 11.00 -3.94 -8.94
N ILE A 92 10.26 -2.82 -8.93
CA ILE A 92 9.59 -2.31 -7.73
C ILE A 92 8.61 -3.34 -7.16
N ALA A 93 7.78 -3.91 -8.02
CA ALA A 93 6.79 -4.90 -7.60
C ALA A 93 7.44 -6.19 -7.08
N LEU A 94 8.54 -6.62 -7.70
CA LEU A 94 9.31 -7.78 -7.30
C LEU A 94 9.99 -7.54 -5.94
N ASP A 95 10.57 -6.37 -5.70
CA ASP A 95 11.17 -5.98 -4.41
C ASP A 95 10.13 -6.10 -3.28
N ASN A 96 8.95 -5.50 -3.46
CA ASN A 96 7.86 -5.60 -2.49
C ASN A 96 7.41 -7.04 -2.24
N THR A 97 7.31 -7.85 -3.30
CA THR A 97 6.83 -9.23 -3.18
C THR A 97 7.86 -10.15 -2.53
N ILE A 98 9.14 -10.06 -2.92
CA ILE A 98 10.21 -10.87 -2.32
C ILE A 98 10.31 -10.58 -0.83
N ILE A 99 10.29 -9.30 -0.44
CA ILE A 99 10.42 -8.92 0.96
C ILE A 99 9.24 -9.46 1.79
N ALA A 100 8.01 -9.38 1.28
CA ALA A 100 6.85 -9.97 1.95
C ALA A 100 7.06 -11.45 2.32
N THR A 101 7.68 -12.23 1.42
CA THR A 101 8.00 -13.65 1.68
C THR A 101 9.24 -13.87 2.54
N ALA A 102 10.16 -12.92 2.57
CA ALA A 102 11.40 -12.99 3.35
C ALA A 102 11.24 -12.49 4.79
N ILE A 103 10.22 -11.66 5.09
CA ILE A 103 9.95 -11.09 6.42
C ILE A 103 10.04 -12.14 7.54
N PRO A 104 9.39 -13.33 7.46
CA PRO A 104 9.46 -14.31 8.55
C PRO A 104 10.88 -14.80 8.85
N LYS A 105 11.69 -15.02 7.80
CA LYS A 105 13.10 -15.41 7.93
C LYS A 105 13.95 -14.28 8.50
N ILE A 106 13.80 -13.06 7.98
CA ILE A 106 14.53 -11.86 8.42
C ILE A 106 14.26 -11.59 9.90
N THR A 107 13.00 -11.70 10.31
CA THR A 107 12.55 -11.53 11.69
C THR A 107 13.21 -12.55 12.62
N THR A 108 13.22 -13.82 12.21
CA THR A 108 13.85 -14.90 12.98
C THR A 108 15.37 -14.69 13.09
N TYR A 109 15.99 -14.18 12.02
CA TYR A 109 17.43 -13.89 11.97
C TYR A 109 17.83 -12.76 12.93
N PHE A 110 17.05 -11.67 12.99
CA PHE A 110 17.34 -10.55 13.87
C PHE A 110 16.85 -10.73 15.32
N ASN A 111 16.02 -11.76 15.59
CA ASN A 111 15.41 -12.00 16.90
C ASN A 111 14.60 -10.80 17.44
N SER A 112 14.13 -9.93 16.55
CA SER A 112 13.40 -8.70 16.89
C SER A 112 11.98 -8.78 16.29
N LEU A 113 11.05 -9.34 17.08
CA LEU A 113 9.65 -9.52 16.69
C LEU A 113 8.84 -8.21 16.71
N ASP A 114 9.27 -7.24 17.52
CA ASP A 114 8.58 -5.95 17.64
C ASP A 114 8.73 -5.08 16.37
N ASP A 115 9.79 -5.30 15.59
CA ASP A 115 10.11 -4.50 14.40
C ASP A 115 9.43 -5.01 13.11
N VAL A 116 8.70 -6.13 13.18
CA VAL A 116 8.13 -6.80 12.00
C VAL A 116 7.14 -5.92 11.25
N GLY A 117 6.29 -5.21 11.98
CA GLY A 117 5.33 -4.28 11.39
C GLY A 117 6.04 -3.15 10.63
N TRP A 118 7.20 -2.69 11.13
CA TRP A 118 7.95 -1.60 10.53
C TRP A 118 8.61 -1.96 9.20
N TYR A 119 8.85 -3.24 8.91
CA TYR A 119 9.47 -3.67 7.64
C TYR A 119 8.60 -3.35 6.40
N GLY A 120 7.28 -3.51 6.53
CA GLY A 120 6.31 -3.12 5.49
C GLY A 120 5.90 -1.66 5.62
N SER A 121 5.57 -1.22 6.84
CA SER A 121 5.03 0.12 7.08
C SER A 121 6.02 1.23 6.74
N SER A 122 7.32 1.06 6.96
CA SER A 122 8.32 2.10 6.61
C SER A 122 8.36 2.42 5.12
N TYR A 123 8.26 1.40 4.28
CA TYR A 123 8.19 1.56 2.82
C TYR A 123 6.90 2.27 2.41
N LEU A 124 5.74 1.83 2.92
CA LEU A 124 4.45 2.44 2.60
C LEU A 124 4.36 3.89 3.10
N LEU A 125 4.84 4.16 4.32
CA LEU A 125 4.80 5.48 4.95
C LEU A 125 5.68 6.49 4.20
N THR A 126 6.89 6.10 3.82
CA THR A 126 7.75 6.96 2.99
C THR A 126 7.19 7.13 1.58
N THR A 127 6.66 6.05 0.99
CA THR A 127 6.08 6.11 -0.35
C THR A 127 4.91 7.10 -0.38
N THR A 128 3.93 6.93 0.51
CA THR A 128 2.72 7.77 0.57
C THR A 128 3.03 9.22 0.99
N SER A 129 3.95 9.43 1.94
CA SER A 129 4.33 10.77 2.39
C SER A 129 5.07 11.57 1.31
N LEU A 130 5.92 10.91 0.52
CA LEU A 130 6.76 11.57 -0.47
C LEU A 130 6.14 11.64 -1.87
N GLN A 131 5.13 10.81 -2.16
CA GLN A 131 4.42 10.82 -3.44
C GLN A 131 3.95 12.23 -3.90
N PRO A 132 3.25 13.04 -3.08
CA PRO A 132 2.87 14.40 -3.50
C PRO A 132 4.07 15.35 -3.65
N SER A 133 5.12 15.14 -2.85
CA SER A 133 6.35 15.94 -2.92
C SER A 133 7.06 15.73 -4.26
N PHE A 134 7.19 14.48 -4.69
CA PHE A 134 7.75 14.16 -6.00
C PHE A 134 6.87 14.64 -7.15
N GLY A 135 5.54 14.63 -6.98
CA GLY A 135 4.62 15.23 -7.95
C GLY A 135 4.94 16.68 -8.28
N ARG A 136 5.34 17.48 -7.28
CA ARG A 136 5.83 18.86 -7.52
C ARG A 136 7.22 18.92 -8.12
N ILE A 137 8.13 18.04 -7.70
CA ILE A 137 9.51 18.01 -8.22
C ILE A 137 9.51 17.78 -9.74
N TYR A 138 8.69 16.87 -10.24
CA TYR A 138 8.58 16.60 -11.68
C TYR A 138 8.04 17.77 -12.51
N THR A 139 7.42 18.78 -11.89
CA THR A 139 6.95 19.99 -12.58
C THR A 139 8.06 21.02 -12.78
N TYR A 140 9.05 21.06 -11.89
CA TYR A 140 10.15 22.05 -11.95
C TYR A 140 11.45 21.48 -12.56
N PHE A 141 11.69 20.18 -12.42
CA PHE A 141 12.91 19.53 -12.87
C PHE A 141 12.69 18.70 -14.14
N ASP A 142 13.78 18.47 -14.88
CA ASP A 142 13.75 17.61 -16.06
C ASP A 142 13.31 16.18 -15.69
N VAL A 143 12.21 15.74 -16.31
CA VAL A 143 11.58 14.45 -16.05
C VAL A 143 12.56 13.28 -16.24
N LYS A 144 13.40 13.36 -17.28
CA LYS A 144 14.38 12.29 -17.61
C LYS A 144 15.42 12.11 -16.51
N TYR A 145 16.05 13.19 -16.06
CA TYR A 145 17.12 13.10 -15.05
C TYR A 145 16.54 12.78 -13.68
N THR A 146 15.39 13.37 -13.34
CA THR A 146 14.69 13.10 -12.07
C THR A 146 14.32 11.62 -11.97
N TYR A 147 13.79 11.02 -13.05
CA TYR A 147 13.43 9.60 -13.06
C TYR A 147 14.66 8.68 -12.90
N LEU A 148 15.77 9.00 -13.57
CA LEU A 148 17.01 8.23 -13.43
C LEU A 148 17.61 8.33 -12.03
N ILE A 149 17.58 9.52 -11.41
CA ILE A 149 18.04 9.71 -10.03
C ILE A 149 17.13 8.92 -9.06
N ALA A 150 15.82 8.96 -9.26
CA ALA A 150 14.87 8.16 -8.48
C ALA A 150 15.15 6.66 -8.57
N LEU A 151 15.46 6.17 -9.77
CA LEU A 151 15.86 4.77 -9.99
C LEU A 151 17.13 4.41 -9.21
N VAL A 152 18.15 5.29 -9.23
CA VAL A 152 19.38 5.07 -8.47
C VAL A 152 19.11 5.07 -6.96
N ILE A 153 18.25 5.97 -6.46
CA ILE A 153 17.87 5.99 -5.04
C ILE A 153 17.17 4.69 -4.64
N PHE A 154 16.27 4.19 -5.49
CA PHE A 154 15.60 2.92 -5.28
C PHE A 154 16.61 1.75 -5.19
N GLU A 155 17.52 1.65 -6.16
CA GLU A 155 18.57 0.61 -6.17
C GLU A 155 19.50 0.69 -4.96
N VAL A 156 19.89 1.90 -4.54
CA VAL A 156 20.68 2.11 -3.32
C VAL A 156 19.90 1.61 -2.09
N GLY A 157 18.60 1.90 -2.00
CA GLY A 157 17.72 1.37 -0.96
C GLY A 157 17.68 -0.17 -0.96
N SER A 158 17.52 -0.79 -2.13
CA SER A 158 17.52 -2.26 -2.27
C SER A 158 18.88 -2.89 -1.90
N VAL A 159 20.00 -2.24 -2.24
CA VAL A 159 21.35 -2.70 -1.81
C VAL A 159 21.52 -2.60 -0.30
N ILE A 160 21.03 -1.53 0.34
CA ILE A 160 21.06 -1.39 1.80
C ILE A 160 20.22 -2.50 2.45
N CYS A 161 19.04 -2.79 1.91
CA CYS A 161 18.19 -3.90 2.37
C CYS A 161 18.91 -5.25 2.24
N ALA A 162 19.60 -5.50 1.12
CA ALA A 162 20.32 -6.74 0.88
C ALA A 162 21.57 -6.92 1.76
N ALA A 163 22.25 -5.81 2.10
CA ALA A 163 23.43 -5.80 2.96
C ALA A 163 23.10 -5.58 4.45
N ALA A 164 21.82 -5.57 4.82
CA ALA A 164 21.38 -5.24 6.18
C ALA A 164 21.85 -6.30 7.19
N THR A 165 22.60 -5.86 8.20
CA THR A 165 23.06 -6.70 9.32
C THR A 165 22.26 -6.49 10.59
N SER A 166 21.27 -5.58 10.59
CA SER A 166 20.40 -5.29 11.74
C SER A 166 18.99 -4.86 11.31
N SER A 167 18.00 -5.05 12.19
CA SER A 167 16.60 -4.64 11.94
C SER A 167 16.45 -3.14 11.61
N PRO A 168 17.05 -2.20 12.36
CA PRO A 168 16.93 -0.77 12.03
C PRO A 168 17.59 -0.40 10.70
N MET A 169 18.71 -1.04 10.34
CA MET A 169 19.37 -0.82 9.06
C MET A 169 18.48 -1.27 7.90
N PHE A 170 17.79 -2.40 8.05
CA PHE A 170 16.80 -2.88 7.08
C PHE A 170 15.63 -1.90 6.96
N ILE A 171 15.07 -1.42 8.07
CA ILE A 171 13.96 -0.44 8.09
C ILE A 171 14.37 0.86 7.37
N ILE A 172 15.57 1.37 7.62
CA ILE A 172 16.08 2.57 6.94
C ILE A 172 16.26 2.30 5.44
N GLY A 173 16.79 1.13 5.06
CA GLY A 173 16.86 0.71 3.65
C GLY A 173 15.48 0.72 2.98
N ARG A 174 14.45 0.19 3.66
CA ARG A 174 13.06 0.20 3.18
C ARG A 174 12.49 1.61 3.04
N ALA A 175 12.80 2.50 3.98
CA ALA A 175 12.40 3.90 3.90
C ALA A 175 13.03 4.62 2.69
N VAL A 176 14.30 4.34 2.40
CA VAL A 176 14.99 4.89 1.21
C VAL A 176 14.44 4.31 -0.09
N ALA A 177 14.20 3.00 -0.13
CA ALA A 177 13.59 2.33 -1.28
C ALA A 177 12.16 2.88 -1.55
N GLY A 178 11.37 3.09 -0.49
CA GLY A 178 10.03 3.68 -0.59
C GLY A 178 10.04 5.12 -1.11
N ALA A 179 11.03 5.91 -0.70
CA ALA A 179 11.24 7.25 -1.27
C ALA A 179 11.54 7.19 -2.78
N GLY A 180 12.41 6.29 -3.21
CA GLY A 180 12.70 6.06 -4.64
C GLY A 180 11.47 5.58 -5.40
N ALA A 181 10.71 4.65 -4.82
CA ALA A 181 9.49 4.12 -5.42
C ALA A 181 8.43 5.21 -5.64
N ALA A 182 8.15 6.06 -4.65
CA ALA A 182 7.23 7.19 -4.81
C ALA A 182 7.59 8.11 -5.98
N ALA A 183 8.89 8.41 -6.12
CA ALA A 183 9.40 9.18 -7.23
C ALA A 183 9.25 8.44 -8.57
N LEU A 184 9.46 7.13 -8.61
CA LEU A 184 9.28 6.32 -9.82
C LEU A 184 7.81 6.21 -10.24
N TYR A 185 6.88 6.06 -9.30
CA TYR A 185 5.44 6.06 -9.59
C TYR A 185 4.98 7.40 -10.17
N SER A 186 5.31 8.50 -9.49
CA SER A 186 4.95 9.84 -9.97
C SER A 186 5.61 10.14 -11.32
N GLY A 187 6.88 9.81 -11.48
CA GLY A 187 7.60 9.97 -12.74
C GLY A 187 7.05 9.10 -13.87
N GLY A 188 6.65 7.86 -13.58
CA GLY A 188 6.04 6.97 -14.57
C GLY A 188 4.73 7.53 -15.12
N MET A 189 3.86 8.05 -14.25
CA MET A 189 2.62 8.72 -14.68
C MET A 189 2.92 9.98 -15.50
N THR A 190 3.88 10.81 -15.07
CA THR A 190 4.28 12.03 -15.78
C THR A 190 4.86 11.71 -17.17
N ILE A 191 5.72 10.69 -17.28
CA ILE A 191 6.32 10.27 -18.56
C ILE A 191 5.26 9.77 -19.53
N ILE A 192 4.31 8.95 -19.07
CA ILE A 192 3.17 8.50 -19.89
C ILE A 192 2.32 9.70 -20.32
N GLY A 193 2.11 10.65 -19.40
CA GLY A 193 1.44 11.92 -19.66
C GLY A 193 2.02 12.67 -20.86
N PHE A 194 3.33 12.88 -20.87
CA PHE A 194 3.98 13.61 -21.96
C PHE A 194 4.18 12.79 -23.24
N SER A 195 4.27 11.46 -23.14
CA SER A 195 4.66 10.62 -24.26
C SER A 195 3.48 10.01 -25.03
N VAL A 196 2.30 9.90 -24.42
CA VAL A 196 1.15 9.17 -24.97
C VAL A 196 -0.11 10.06 -25.02
N PRO A 197 -0.85 10.07 -26.15
CA PRO A 197 -2.13 10.77 -26.24
C PRO A 197 -3.15 10.21 -25.24
N LEU A 198 -4.02 11.08 -24.73
CA LEU A 198 -4.93 10.80 -23.60
C LEU A 198 -5.69 9.47 -23.75
N ARG A 199 -6.19 9.18 -24.96
CA ARG A 199 -6.95 7.96 -25.30
C ARG A 199 -6.20 6.65 -25.07
N LYS A 200 -4.87 6.66 -25.19
CA LYS A 200 -4.04 5.44 -25.03
C LYS A 200 -3.38 5.34 -23.66
N ARG A 201 -3.36 6.43 -22.86
CA ARG A 201 -2.71 6.44 -21.53
C ARG A 201 -3.21 5.32 -20.61
N ALA A 202 -4.53 5.06 -20.63
CA ALA A 202 -5.14 3.99 -19.84
C ALA A 202 -4.55 2.60 -20.14
N ILE A 203 -4.24 2.30 -21.41
CA ILE A 203 -3.65 1.01 -21.81
C ILE A 203 -2.22 0.88 -21.26
N TYR A 204 -1.43 1.95 -21.26
CA TYR A 204 -0.08 1.93 -20.71
C TYR A 204 -0.07 1.84 -19.19
N ILE A 205 -0.97 2.57 -18.51
CA ILE A 205 -1.13 2.46 -17.06
C ILE A 205 -1.57 1.03 -16.69
N ALA A 206 -2.52 0.45 -17.42
CA ALA A 206 -2.93 -0.93 -17.24
C ALA A 206 -1.77 -1.92 -17.48
N ALA A 207 -0.89 -1.65 -18.45
CA ALA A 207 0.32 -2.44 -18.69
C ALA A 207 1.34 -2.32 -17.55
N LEU A 208 1.47 -1.16 -16.90
CA LEU A 208 2.29 -1.01 -15.70
C LEU A 208 1.69 -1.78 -14.52
N SER A 209 0.38 -1.66 -14.30
CA SER A 209 -0.31 -2.39 -13.23
C SER A 209 -0.31 -3.90 -13.46
N SER A 210 -0.31 -4.38 -14.71
CA SER A 210 -0.20 -5.82 -14.98
C SER A 210 1.16 -6.39 -14.59
N MET A 211 2.24 -5.59 -14.63
CA MET A 211 3.56 -6.00 -14.12
C MET A 211 3.52 -6.28 -12.62
N PHE A 212 2.70 -5.58 -11.83
CA PHE A 212 2.48 -5.91 -10.42
C PHE A 212 1.85 -7.29 -10.24
N GLY A 213 0.85 -7.62 -11.06
CA GLY A 213 0.23 -8.95 -11.06
C GLY A 213 1.23 -10.06 -11.42
N ILE A 214 2.06 -9.83 -12.44
CA ILE A 214 3.11 -10.78 -12.84
C ILE A 214 4.14 -10.95 -11.72
N ALA A 215 4.60 -9.84 -11.14
CA ALA A 215 5.53 -9.85 -10.02
C ALA A 215 4.96 -10.55 -8.79
N SER A 216 3.65 -10.46 -8.53
CA SER A 216 3.00 -11.17 -7.42
C SER A 216 3.10 -12.69 -7.53
N VAL A 217 3.15 -13.25 -8.75
CA VAL A 217 3.33 -14.69 -8.98
C VAL A 217 4.81 -15.06 -8.98
N VAL A 218 5.64 -14.24 -9.62
CA VAL A 218 7.08 -14.50 -9.77
C VAL A 218 7.84 -14.29 -8.45
N GLY A 219 7.41 -13.34 -7.63
CA GLY A 219 8.06 -12.93 -6.40
C GLY A 219 8.17 -14.04 -5.36
N PRO A 220 7.09 -14.75 -4.98
CA PRO A 220 7.18 -15.85 -4.03
C PRO A 220 7.97 -17.04 -4.57
N ILE A 221 7.92 -17.28 -5.88
CA ILE A 221 8.70 -18.34 -6.54
C ILE A 221 10.20 -18.03 -6.41
N LEU A 222 10.61 -16.79 -6.70
CA LEU A 222 12.00 -16.35 -6.55
C LEU A 222 12.43 -16.31 -5.08
N GLY A 223 11.60 -15.72 -4.20
CA GLY A 223 11.86 -15.65 -2.76
C GLY A 223 12.00 -17.02 -2.10
N GLY A 224 11.16 -17.98 -2.51
CA GLY A 224 11.22 -19.39 -2.13
C GLY A 224 12.49 -20.07 -2.64
N ALA A 225 12.83 -19.89 -3.91
CA ALA A 225 14.04 -20.46 -4.50
C ALA A 225 15.34 -19.95 -3.84
N PHE A 226 15.40 -18.66 -3.48
CA PHE A 226 16.54 -18.11 -2.72
C PHE A 226 16.58 -18.65 -1.28
N THR A 227 15.41 -18.94 -0.71
CA THR A 227 15.26 -19.49 0.63
C THR A 227 15.65 -20.96 0.73
N ASP A 228 15.34 -21.77 -0.29
CA ASP A 228 15.63 -23.21 -0.34
C ASP A 228 17.11 -23.54 -0.56
N ARG A 229 17.89 -22.61 -1.13
CA ARG A 229 19.34 -22.76 -1.35
C ARG A 229 20.20 -22.57 -0.09
N LEU A 230 19.60 -22.17 1.04
CA LEU A 230 20.25 -21.94 2.34
C LEU A 230 20.09 -23.13 3.30
N ARG A 231 20.11 -24.35 2.75
CA ARG A 231 20.14 -25.60 3.51
C ARG A 231 21.56 -26.15 3.62
#